data_AF-A0A520Y022-F1
#
_entry.id   AF-A0A520Y022-F1
#
_cell.length_a   1.000
_cell.length_b   1.000
_cell.length_c   1.000
_cell.angle_alpha   90.00
_cell.angle_beta   90.00
_cell.angle_gamma   90.00
#
_symmetry.space_group_name_H-M   'P 1'
#
loop_
_entity.id
_entity.type
_entity.pdbx_description
1 polymer ?
#
loop_
_entity_poly.entity_id
_entity_poly.type
_entity_poly.pdbx_seq_one_letter_code
_entity_poly.pdbx_strand_id
1 'polypeptide(L)'
;MYRGFIRWVGDRPWFRPIARWVLPPVDRALLRAGGWRATPFPTLLLTTAGHRSGEPHHAPLYYLEDDGFVVIASNYGNHEPDWSRNLSVMGACTLKVGRTEMTARAERVTDDRWSGYLNRFAEFYPPYRDYVARAGRDIPMWRLVPAPAER
;
A
#
# COMPACT_ATOMS: atom_id res chain seq x y z
N MET A 1 -23.31 16.52 11.43
CA MET A 1 -23.69 16.19 12.83
C MET A 1 -22.70 15.21 13.51
N TYR A 2 -21.39 15.28 13.24
CA TYR A 2 -20.37 14.39 13.85
C TYR A 2 -19.09 15.11 14.34
N ARG A 3 -18.92 16.41 14.06
CA ARG A 3 -17.70 17.16 14.41
C ARG A 3 -17.54 17.41 15.92
N GLY A 4 -18.64 17.50 16.68
CA GLY A 4 -18.59 17.73 18.12
C GLY A 4 -18.28 16.47 18.95
N PHE A 5 -18.76 15.31 18.50
CA PHE A 5 -18.62 14.03 19.22
C PHE A 5 -17.18 13.51 19.21
N ILE A 6 -16.48 13.64 18.08
CA ILE A 6 -15.09 13.18 17.92
C ILE A 6 -14.12 13.96 18.82
N ARG A 7 -14.34 15.27 18.99
CA ARG A 7 -13.51 16.12 19.87
C ARG A 7 -13.72 15.82 21.35
N TRP A 8 -14.90 15.37 21.76
CA TRP A 8 -15.22 15.06 23.16
C TRP A 8 -14.61 13.74 23.67
N VAL A 9 -14.40 12.76 22.78
CA VAL A 9 -13.83 11.44 23.15
C VAL A 9 -12.30 11.46 23.17
N GLY A 10 -11.66 12.28 22.32
CA GLY A 10 -10.20 12.30 22.13
C GLY A 10 -9.37 12.79 23.33
N ASP A 11 -9.91 13.67 24.17
CA ASP A 11 -9.17 14.33 25.26
C ASP A 11 -9.15 13.55 26.58
N ARG A 12 -9.73 12.34 26.62
CA ARG A 12 -9.78 11.53 27.85
C ARG A 12 -8.55 10.60 27.95
N PRO A 13 -7.79 10.65 29.06
CA PRO A 13 -6.52 9.90 29.19
C PRO A 13 -6.68 8.38 29.14
N TRP A 14 -7.89 7.86 29.45
CA TRP A 14 -8.22 6.43 29.36
C TRP A 14 -8.62 5.97 27.95
N PHE A 15 -8.93 6.87 27.02
CA PHE A 15 -9.27 6.52 25.63
C PHE A 15 -8.02 6.18 24.80
N ARG A 16 -6.90 6.86 25.04
CA ARG A 16 -5.61 6.65 24.33
C ARG A 16 -5.09 5.20 24.40
N PRO A 17 -5.09 4.50 25.55
CA PRO A 17 -4.67 3.09 25.60
C PRO A 17 -5.66 2.13 24.95
N ILE A 18 -6.97 2.45 24.96
CA ILE A 18 -8.04 1.66 24.33
C ILE A 18 -7.99 1.82 22.81
N ALA A 19 -7.83 3.05 22.32
CA ALA A 19 -7.68 3.38 20.91
C ALA A 19 -6.50 2.62 20.28
N ARG A 20 -5.37 2.49 21.01
CA ARG A 20 -4.23 1.66 20.60
C ARG A 20 -4.59 0.19 20.30
N TRP A 21 -5.58 -0.38 21.00
CA TRP A 21 -5.99 -1.78 20.84
C TRP A 21 -7.20 -1.97 19.93
N VAL A 22 -8.11 -0.98 19.90
CA VAL A 22 -9.37 -1.04 19.15
C VAL A 22 -9.22 -0.46 17.73
N LEU A 23 -8.41 0.58 17.55
CA LEU A 23 -8.24 1.20 16.23
C LEU A 23 -7.56 0.28 15.22
N PRO A 24 -6.47 -0.47 15.52
CA PRO A 24 -5.85 -1.33 14.52
C PRO A 24 -6.76 -2.42 13.95
N PRO A 25 -7.56 -3.17 14.74
CA PRO A 25 -8.50 -4.15 14.17
C PRO A 25 -9.68 -3.50 13.45
N VAL A 26 -10.17 -2.34 13.90
CA VAL A 26 -11.27 -1.61 13.23
C VAL A 26 -10.79 -0.99 11.92
N ASP A 27 -9.61 -0.37 11.90
CA ASP A 27 -8.97 0.16 10.70
C ASP A 27 -8.71 -0.97 9.69
N ARG A 28 -8.19 -2.10 10.16
CA ARG A 28 -8.03 -3.32 9.33
C ARG A 28 -9.38 -3.83 8.80
N ALA A 29 -10.46 -3.75 9.59
CA ALA A 29 -11.80 -4.10 9.14
C ALA A 29 -12.37 -3.09 8.13
N LEU A 30 -12.11 -1.80 8.29
CA LEU A 30 -12.53 -0.73 7.37
C LEU A 30 -11.80 -0.83 6.02
N LEU A 31 -10.49 -1.11 6.06
CA LEU A 31 -9.68 -1.39 4.88
C LEU A 31 -10.14 -2.69 4.21
N ARG A 32 -10.47 -3.74 4.97
CA ARG A 32 -11.07 -4.98 4.43
C ARG A 32 -12.47 -4.77 3.85
N ALA A 33 -13.26 -3.86 4.42
CA ALA A 33 -14.59 -3.48 3.94
C ALA A 33 -14.55 -2.54 2.71
N GLY A 34 -13.36 -2.20 2.21
CA GLY A 34 -13.21 -1.43 0.97
C GLY A 34 -13.09 0.09 1.16
N GLY A 35 -12.77 0.59 2.36
CA GLY A 35 -12.53 2.01 2.62
C GLY A 35 -11.41 2.62 1.75
N TRP A 36 -10.47 1.80 1.30
CA TRP A 36 -9.45 2.19 0.31
C TRP A 36 -10.04 2.54 -1.07
N ARG A 37 -11.31 2.23 -1.36
CA ARG A 37 -11.97 2.61 -2.61
C ARG A 37 -12.49 4.05 -2.62
N ALA A 38 -12.39 4.76 -1.49
CA ALA A 38 -12.90 6.12 -1.34
C ALA A 38 -11.88 7.21 -1.75
N THR A 39 -10.68 6.83 -2.19
CA THR A 39 -9.68 7.77 -2.72
C THR A 39 -9.94 8.04 -4.20
N PRO A 40 -9.70 9.28 -4.68
CA PRO A 40 -9.89 9.63 -6.09
C PRO A 40 -8.80 9.04 -7.01
N PHE A 41 -7.81 8.34 -6.48
CA PHE A 41 -6.65 7.84 -7.23
C PHE A 41 -6.75 6.32 -7.48
N PRO A 42 -6.17 5.82 -8.58
CA PRO A 42 -6.10 4.38 -8.87
C PRO A 42 -5.50 3.64 -7.68
N THR A 43 -6.31 2.78 -7.04
CA THR A 43 -5.92 2.06 -5.83
C THR A 43 -6.18 0.58 -6.00
N LEU A 44 -5.22 -0.24 -5.55
CA LEU A 44 -5.35 -1.69 -5.45
C LEU A 44 -5.13 -2.12 -4.01
N LEU A 45 -5.67 -3.28 -3.64
CA LEU A 45 -5.31 -3.95 -2.39
C LEU A 45 -4.28 -5.04 -2.70
N LEU A 46 -3.06 -4.85 -2.24
CA LEU A 46 -1.98 -5.83 -2.29
C LEU A 46 -2.07 -6.77 -1.09
N THR A 47 -1.96 -8.07 -1.32
CA THR A 47 -1.82 -9.08 -0.27
C THR A 47 -0.50 -9.84 -0.47
N THR A 48 0.34 -9.86 0.56
CA THR A 48 1.64 -10.57 0.58
C THR A 48 1.70 -11.53 1.76
N ALA A 49 2.44 -12.64 1.62
CA ALA A 49 2.75 -13.49 2.77
C ALA A 49 3.92 -12.86 3.56
N GLY A 50 3.81 -12.80 4.89
CA GLY A 50 4.87 -12.30 5.76
C GLY A 50 6.12 -13.16 5.63
N HIS A 51 7.26 -12.60 5.21
CA HIS A 51 8.49 -13.38 4.95
C HIS A 51 9.04 -14.16 6.17
N ARG A 52 8.61 -13.82 7.39
CA ARG A 52 8.95 -14.55 8.63
C ARG A 52 7.81 -15.43 9.16
N SER A 53 6.57 -14.98 8.98
CA SER A 53 5.40 -15.58 9.62
C SER A 53 4.54 -16.44 8.70
N GLY A 54 4.62 -16.25 7.38
CA GLY A 54 3.70 -16.83 6.40
C GLY A 54 2.31 -16.17 6.37
N GLU A 55 1.94 -15.43 7.41
CA GLU A 55 0.62 -14.80 7.56
C GLU A 55 0.34 -13.75 6.48
N PRO A 56 -0.92 -13.58 6.03
CA PRO A 56 -1.27 -12.59 5.01
C PRO A 56 -1.23 -11.16 5.56
N HIS A 57 -0.50 -10.29 4.85
CA HIS A 57 -0.44 -8.85 5.05
C HIS A 57 -1.11 -8.11 3.90
N HIS A 58 -2.05 -7.21 4.23
CA HIS A 58 -2.76 -6.41 3.24
C HIS A 58 -2.26 -4.95 3.26
N ALA A 59 -2.06 -4.37 2.09
CA ALA A 59 -1.66 -2.98 1.91
C ALA A 59 -2.47 -2.34 0.75
N PRO A 60 -3.29 -1.32 1.00
CA PRO A 60 -3.87 -0.52 -0.06
C PRO A 60 -2.81 0.41 -0.64
N LEU A 61 -2.63 0.39 -1.96
CA LEU A 61 -1.56 1.10 -2.65
C LEU A 61 -2.10 1.81 -3.89
N TYR A 62 -1.56 3.02 -4.13
CA TYR A 62 -1.67 3.62 -5.45
C TYR A 62 -0.82 2.85 -6.45
N TYR A 63 -1.31 2.76 -7.68
CA TYR A 63 -0.62 2.05 -8.73
C TYR A 63 -0.60 2.83 -10.04
N LEU A 64 0.34 2.44 -10.91
CA LEU A 64 0.34 2.76 -12.34
C LEU A 64 0.10 1.47 -13.14
N GLU A 65 -0.58 1.57 -14.28
CA GLU A 65 -0.68 0.46 -15.24
C GLU A 65 0.50 0.49 -16.22
N ASP A 66 1.20 -0.64 -16.35
CA ASP A 66 2.33 -0.81 -17.27
C ASP A 66 2.62 -2.32 -17.49
N ASP A 67 1.93 -2.95 -18.45
CA ASP A 67 1.95 -4.40 -18.68
C ASP A 67 1.84 -5.21 -17.38
N GLY A 68 0.93 -4.75 -16.49
CA GLY A 68 0.85 -5.12 -15.09
C GLY A 68 0.60 -3.88 -14.22
N PHE A 69 0.90 -3.97 -12.93
CA PHE A 69 0.69 -2.89 -11.97
C PHE A 69 1.99 -2.50 -11.30
N VAL A 70 2.38 -1.22 -11.38
CA VAL A 70 3.57 -0.72 -10.67
C VAL A 70 3.14 -0.08 -9.36
N VAL A 71 3.83 -0.41 -8.26
CA VAL A 71 3.60 0.16 -6.92
C VAL A 71 4.91 0.69 -6.32
N ILE A 72 4.80 1.69 -5.43
CA ILE A 72 5.96 2.38 -4.83
C ILE A 72 6.02 2.19 -3.30
N ALA A 73 7.15 1.72 -2.79
CA ALA A 73 7.41 1.42 -1.38
C ALA A 73 7.89 2.65 -0.57
N SER A 74 7.20 3.78 -0.76
CA SER A 74 7.63 5.05 -0.18
C SER A 74 7.40 5.15 1.32
N ASN A 75 6.25 4.64 1.81
CA ASN A 75 5.83 4.79 3.21
C ASN A 75 5.99 6.24 3.72
N TYR A 76 5.55 7.21 2.92
CA TYR A 76 5.69 8.64 3.19
C TYR A 76 7.15 9.14 3.30
N GLY A 77 8.13 8.38 2.80
CA GLY A 77 9.56 8.67 2.94
C GLY A 77 10.16 8.14 4.25
N ASN A 78 9.44 7.29 5.01
CA ASN A 78 9.98 6.63 6.20
C ASN A 78 10.68 5.32 5.81
N HIS A 79 10.75 4.37 6.74
CA HIS A 79 11.30 3.03 6.55
C HIS A 79 10.57 2.24 5.44
N GLU A 80 11.26 1.24 4.89
CA GLU A 80 10.68 0.36 3.88
C GLU A 80 9.51 -0.47 4.46
N PRO A 81 8.32 -0.40 3.84
CA PRO A 81 7.13 -1.09 4.34
C PRO A 81 7.30 -2.61 4.23
N ASP A 82 6.70 -3.35 5.17
CA ASP A 82 6.82 -4.81 5.25
C ASP A 82 6.40 -5.52 3.97
N TRP A 83 5.38 -5.02 3.27
CA TRP A 83 4.94 -5.63 2.01
C TRP A 83 6.04 -5.63 0.95
N SER A 84 6.90 -4.61 0.90
CA SER A 84 8.01 -4.54 -0.08
C SER A 84 9.09 -5.57 0.24
N ARG A 85 9.40 -5.72 1.53
CA ARG A 85 10.31 -6.77 2.02
C ARG A 85 9.74 -8.17 1.76
N ASN A 86 8.44 -8.35 1.97
CA ASN A 86 7.75 -9.60 1.66
C ASN A 86 7.83 -9.93 0.17
N LEU A 87 7.59 -8.98 -0.73
CA LEU A 87 7.73 -9.19 -2.18
C LEU A 87 9.16 -9.57 -2.56
N SER A 88 10.16 -8.93 -1.96
CA SER A 88 11.56 -9.22 -2.24
C SER A 88 11.98 -10.65 -1.90
N VAL A 89 11.34 -11.26 -0.89
CA VAL A 89 11.67 -12.62 -0.44
C VAL A 89 10.75 -13.65 -1.12
N MET A 90 9.46 -13.37 -1.19
CA MET A 90 8.45 -14.35 -1.63
C MET A 90 8.19 -14.32 -3.14
N GLY A 91 8.39 -13.17 -3.79
CA GLY A 91 8.22 -13.01 -5.24
C GLY A 91 6.78 -13.14 -5.77
N ALA A 92 5.79 -13.46 -4.92
CA ALA A 92 4.40 -13.67 -5.29
C ALA A 92 3.45 -12.89 -4.38
N CYS A 93 2.31 -12.48 -4.93
CA CYS A 93 1.28 -11.74 -4.22
C CYS A 93 -0.11 -11.93 -4.85
N THR A 94 -1.14 -11.49 -4.13
CA THR A 94 -2.50 -11.36 -4.66
C THR A 94 -2.87 -9.88 -4.74
N LEU A 95 -3.48 -9.48 -5.86
CA LEU A 95 -3.97 -8.13 -6.11
C LEU A 95 -5.49 -8.15 -6.16
N LYS A 96 -6.10 -7.13 -5.58
CA LYS A 96 -7.53 -6.85 -5.79
C LYS A 96 -7.70 -5.45 -6.35
N VAL A 97 -8.17 -5.37 -7.58
CA VAL A 97 -8.42 -4.13 -8.34
C VAL A 97 -9.91 -4.07 -8.64
N GLY A 98 -10.61 -3.08 -8.08
CA GLY A 98 -12.07 -3.04 -8.16
C GLY A 98 -12.68 -4.31 -7.58
N ARG A 99 -13.41 -5.07 -8.41
CA ARG A 99 -14.02 -6.37 -8.05
C ARG A 99 -13.18 -7.59 -8.42
N THR A 100 -12.12 -7.39 -9.18
CA THR A 100 -11.28 -8.48 -9.70
C THR A 100 -10.17 -8.78 -8.71
N GLU A 101 -9.96 -10.07 -8.44
CA GLU A 101 -8.85 -10.58 -7.64
C GLU A 101 -7.99 -11.50 -8.50
N MET A 102 -6.67 -11.36 -8.43
CA MET A 102 -5.72 -12.09 -9.27
C MET A 102 -4.40 -12.34 -8.54
N THR A 103 -3.75 -13.46 -8.83
CA THR A 103 -2.36 -13.71 -8.40
C THR A 103 -1.40 -12.99 -9.33
N ALA A 104 -0.28 -12.53 -8.79
CA ALA A 104 0.75 -11.82 -9.54
C ALA A 104 2.15 -12.17 -9.04
N ARG A 105 3.11 -12.13 -9.96
CA ARG A 105 4.54 -12.18 -9.67
C ARG A 105 5.07 -10.76 -9.49
N ALA A 106 5.91 -10.56 -8.49
CA ALA A 106 6.58 -9.28 -8.25
C ALA A 106 7.97 -9.25 -8.90
N GLU A 107 8.22 -8.19 -9.64
CA GLU A 107 9.50 -7.89 -10.28
C GLU A 107 9.98 -6.53 -9.79
N ARG A 108 11.25 -6.45 -9.38
CA ARG A 108 11.84 -5.20 -8.95
C ARG A 108 12.01 -4.30 -10.18
N VAL A 109 11.51 -3.07 -10.10
CA VAL A 109 11.79 -2.05 -11.10
C VAL A 109 13.27 -1.69 -11.05
N THR A 110 13.90 -1.71 -12.21
CA THR A 110 15.31 -1.35 -12.42
C THR A 110 15.53 0.16 -12.45
N ASP A 111 16.75 0.59 -12.21
CA ASP A 111 17.11 2.02 -12.08
C ASP A 111 16.81 2.83 -13.36
N ASP A 112 16.91 2.22 -14.54
CA ASP A 112 16.64 2.87 -15.83
C ASP A 112 15.16 3.25 -16.00
N ARG A 113 14.23 2.46 -15.45
CA ARG A 113 12.78 2.74 -15.51
C ARG A 113 12.26 3.53 -14.31
N TRP A 114 12.98 3.46 -13.20
CA TRP A 114 12.54 4.00 -11.90
C TRP A 114 12.15 5.48 -11.97
N SER A 115 13.00 6.32 -12.57
CA SER A 115 12.75 7.76 -12.70
C SER A 115 11.53 8.07 -13.56
N GLY A 116 11.29 7.27 -14.60
CA GLY A 116 10.10 7.39 -15.45
C GLY A 116 8.81 7.10 -14.70
N TYR A 117 8.78 6.03 -13.90
CA TYR A 117 7.63 5.74 -13.05
C TYR A 117 7.44 6.77 -11.95
N LEU A 118 8.51 7.28 -11.32
CA LEU A 118 8.39 8.35 -10.33
C LEU A 118 7.69 9.57 -10.91
N ASN A 119 8.06 9.97 -12.14
CA ASN A 119 7.42 11.09 -12.81
C ASN A 119 5.93 10.85 -13.02
N ARG A 120 5.54 9.68 -13.56
CA ARG A 120 4.14 9.28 -13.75
C ARG A 120 3.35 9.23 -12.44
N PHE A 121 3.95 8.73 -11.36
CA PHE A 121 3.33 8.76 -10.03
C PHE A 121 3.13 10.19 -9.52
N ALA A 122 4.12 11.06 -9.74
CA ALA A 122 4.07 12.45 -9.31
C ALA A 122 3.09 13.32 -10.14
N GLU A 123 2.70 12.89 -11.34
CA GLU A 123 1.69 13.57 -12.15
C GLU A 123 0.31 13.59 -11.47
N PHE A 124 -0.10 12.46 -10.86
CA PHE A 124 -1.39 12.38 -10.15
C PHE A 124 -1.25 12.50 -8.63
N TYR A 125 -0.08 12.18 -8.06
CA TYR A 125 0.18 12.33 -6.64
C TYR A 125 1.54 13.03 -6.38
N PRO A 126 1.59 14.36 -6.52
CA PRO A 126 2.83 15.14 -6.37
C PRO A 126 3.67 14.89 -5.10
N PRO A 127 3.09 14.59 -3.91
CA PRO A 127 3.87 14.33 -2.70
C PRO A 127 4.88 13.19 -2.79
N TYR A 128 4.79 12.30 -3.79
CA TYR A 128 5.81 11.27 -3.98
C TYR A 128 7.22 11.84 -4.20
N ARG A 129 7.34 13.03 -4.82
CA ARG A 129 8.64 13.69 -4.98
C ARG A 129 9.26 14.04 -3.63
N ASP A 130 8.47 14.62 -2.73
CA ASP A 130 8.92 14.99 -1.39
C ASP A 130 9.27 13.75 -0.57
N TYR A 131 8.50 12.67 -0.71
CA TYR A 131 8.75 11.41 -0.01
C TYR A 131 10.07 10.78 -0.45
N VAL A 132 10.35 10.77 -1.75
CA VAL A 132 11.63 10.32 -2.31
C VAL A 132 12.77 11.19 -1.81
N ALA A 133 12.66 12.50 -1.94
CA ALA A 133 13.73 13.44 -1.60
C ALA A 133 14.16 13.33 -0.13
N ARG A 134 13.21 13.13 0.79
CA ARG A 134 13.49 13.07 2.23
C ARG A 134 13.81 11.67 2.77
N ALA A 135 13.68 10.62 1.96
CA ALA A 135 13.78 9.25 2.47
C ALA A 135 15.18 8.86 2.93
N GLY A 136 16.23 9.46 2.35
CA GLY A 136 17.62 9.11 2.68
C GLY A 136 17.98 7.65 2.40
N ARG A 137 17.17 6.96 1.59
CA ARG A 137 17.32 5.55 1.18
C ARG A 137 16.76 5.36 -0.22
N ASP A 138 17.14 4.27 -0.86
CA ASP A 138 16.47 3.83 -2.09
C ASP A 138 15.02 3.47 -1.79
N ILE A 139 14.11 3.90 -2.67
CA ILE A 139 12.69 3.58 -2.60
C ILE A 139 12.38 2.51 -3.63
N PRO A 140 12.12 1.25 -3.20
CA PRO A 140 11.65 0.21 -4.10
C PRO A 140 10.42 0.61 -4.90
N MET A 141 10.43 0.26 -6.19
CA MET A 141 9.20 0.10 -6.95
C MET A 141 9.12 -1.35 -7.43
N TRP A 142 7.91 -1.87 -7.48
CA TRP A 142 7.64 -3.25 -7.87
C TRP A 142 6.62 -3.24 -9.01
N ARG A 143 6.94 -3.96 -10.08
CA ARG A 143 6.00 -4.32 -11.14
C ARG A 143 5.35 -5.64 -10.77
N LEU A 144 4.03 -5.67 -10.69
CA LEU A 144 3.22 -6.80 -10.30
C LEU A 144 2.56 -7.31 -11.56
N VAL A 145 3.05 -8.44 -12.05
CA VAL A 145 2.63 -9.04 -13.32
C VAL A 145 1.60 -10.13 -13.01
N PRO A 146 0.31 -9.93 -13.35
CA PRO A 146 -0.71 -10.94 -13.12
C PRO A 146 -0.36 -12.24 -13.84
N ALA A 147 -0.59 -13.37 -13.17
CA ALA A 147 -0.54 -14.65 -13.86
C ALA A 147 -1.67 -14.70 -14.91
N PRO A 148 -1.48 -15.40 -16.03
CA PRO A 148 -2.58 -15.69 -16.95
C PRO A 148 -3.72 -16.33 -16.16
N ALA A 149 -4.95 -15.87 -16.36
CA ALA A 149 -6.10 -16.54 -15.77
C ALA A 149 -6.13 -17.99 -16.28
N GLU A 150 -5.99 -18.96 -15.38
CA GLU A 150 -6.33 -20.35 -15.69
C GLU A 150 -7.81 -20.36 -16.09
N ARG A 151 -8.07 -20.77 -17.33
CA ARG A 151 -9.43 -20.90 -17.88
C ARG A 151 -10.03 -22.24 -17.48
#